data_AF-A0A0K9PGH8-F1
#
_entry.id   AF-A0A0K9PGH8-F1
#
_cell.length_a   1.000
_cell.length_b   1.000
_cell.length_c   1.000
_cell.angle_alpha   90.00
_cell.angle_beta   90.00
_cell.angle_gamma   90.00
#
_symmetry.space_group_name_H-M   'P 1'
#
loop_
_entity.id
_entity.type
_entity.pdbx_description
1 polymer ?
#
loop_
_entity_poly.entity_id
_entity_poly.type
_entity_poly.pdbx_seq_one_letter_code
_entity_poly.pdbx_strand_id
1 'polypeptide(L)'
;MRYRTPGTKQGWRRAWYRIHVWYSLHVLGCGILVQWYAGVFVRTDGGKAFTAIFSAIGQAFTNLGAFTKGNSAGHKLIEIIRQKPSIIENSTGGKRLTKIQGNVDLKNVAFCHPLRPEVLKY
;
A
#
# COMPACT_ATOMS: atom_id res chain seq x y z
N MET A 1 -42.76 25.20 1.70
CA MET A 1 -42.06 24.01 2.23
C MET A 1 -40.80 24.48 2.94
N ARG A 2 -40.72 24.36 4.28
CA ARG A 2 -39.59 24.90 5.05
C ARG A 2 -38.44 23.89 5.10
N TYR A 3 -37.26 24.26 4.61
CA TYR A 3 -36.03 23.51 4.86
C TYR A 3 -35.63 23.66 6.33
N ARG A 4 -35.68 22.55 7.08
CA ARG A 4 -35.19 22.46 8.45
C ARG A 4 -33.81 21.81 8.43
N THR A 5 -32.76 22.62 8.49
CA THR A 5 -31.46 22.19 9.04
C THR A 5 -31.25 22.97 10.33
N PRO A 6 -31.26 22.33 11.51
CA PRO A 6 -30.00 22.19 12.26
C PRO A 6 -29.96 21.00 13.25
N GLY A 7 -28.86 20.23 13.27
CA GLY A 7 -28.68 19.17 14.28
C GLY A 7 -27.34 18.40 14.24
N THR A 8 -26.46 18.71 13.29
CA THR A 8 -25.25 17.91 13.05
C THR A 8 -24.25 17.97 14.20
N LYS A 9 -23.97 19.15 14.79
CA LYS A 9 -22.95 19.28 15.86
C LYS A 9 -23.31 18.51 17.15
N GLN A 10 -24.59 18.46 17.53
CA GLN A 10 -25.05 17.71 18.70
C GLN A 10 -25.05 16.20 18.45
N GLY A 11 -25.33 15.79 17.22
CA GLY A 11 -25.27 14.39 16.78
C GLY A 11 -23.83 13.86 16.78
N TRP A 12 -22.89 14.63 16.23
CA TRP A 12 -21.47 14.28 16.21
C TRP A 12 -20.87 14.16 17.61
N ARG A 13 -21.21 15.06 18.54
CA ARG A 13 -20.76 14.95 19.94
C ARG A 13 -21.29 13.67 20.59
N ARG A 14 -22.57 13.34 20.40
CA ARG A 14 -23.16 12.10 20.93
C ARG A 14 -22.57 10.84 20.28
N ALA A 15 -22.28 10.87 18.98
CA ALA A 15 -21.60 9.77 18.30
C ALA A 15 -20.17 9.58 18.84
N TRP A 16 -19.44 10.67 19.05
CA TRP A 16 -18.09 10.65 19.62
C TRP A 16 -18.08 10.09 21.05
N TYR A 17 -19.00 10.54 21.90
CA TYR A 17 -19.17 9.97 23.25
C TYR A 17 -19.56 8.49 23.21
N ARG A 18 -20.43 8.06 22.29
CA ARG A 18 -20.80 6.65 22.16
C ARG A 18 -19.61 5.79 21.74
N ILE A 19 -18.79 6.27 20.81
CA ILE A 19 -17.56 5.57 20.40
C ILE A 19 -16.57 5.47 21.56
N HIS A 20 -16.35 6.59 22.26
CA HIS A 20 -15.39 6.64 23.36
C HIS A 20 -15.81 5.76 24.55
N VAL A 21 -17.11 5.79 24.91
CA VAL A 21 -17.66 4.95 25.98
C VAL A 21 -17.64 3.47 25.58
N TRP A 22 -17.96 3.15 24.33
CA TRP A 22 -17.94 1.76 23.84
C TRP A 22 -16.51 1.20 23.80
N TYR A 23 -15.54 2.01 23.38
CA TYR A 23 -14.13 1.66 23.37
C TYR A 23 -13.58 1.46 24.78
N SER A 24 -13.87 2.38 25.71
CA SER A 24 -13.46 2.23 27.12
C SER A 24 -14.08 1.00 27.79
N LEU A 25 -15.34 0.67 27.49
CA LEU A 25 -16.01 -0.50 28.05
C LEU A 25 -15.41 -1.82 27.51
N HIS A 26 -15.05 -1.87 26.22
CA HIS A 26 -14.42 -3.05 25.62
C HIS A 26 -13.01 -3.30 26.18
N VAL A 27 -12.21 -2.25 26.34
CA VAL A 27 -10.83 -2.36 26.85
C VAL A 27 -10.81 -2.78 28.31
N LEU A 28 -11.69 -2.20 29.14
CA LEU A 28 -11.77 -2.56 30.57
C LEU A 28 -12.30 -3.98 30.78
N GLY A 29 -13.30 -4.42 29.99
CA GLY A 29 -13.84 -5.78 30.08
C GLY A 29 -12.83 -6.86 29.69
N CYS A 30 -12.09 -6.65 28.59
CA CYS A 30 -11.04 -7.56 28.15
C CYS A 30 -9.89 -7.66 29.17
N GLY A 31 -9.48 -6.51 29.74
CA GLY A 31 -8.40 -6.46 30.73
C GLY A 31 -8.69 -7.29 31.99
N ILE A 32 -9.92 -7.26 32.51
CA ILE A 32 -10.31 -8.03 33.71
C ILE A 32 -10.39 -9.52 33.42
N LEU A 33 -10.87 -9.93 32.23
CA LEU A 33 -10.88 -11.34 31.80
C LEU A 33 -9.45 -11.89 31.66
N VAL A 34 -8.54 -11.11 31.07
CA VAL A 34 -7.12 -11.47 30.95
C VAL A 34 -6.48 -11.60 32.34
N GLN A 35 -6.76 -10.68 33.26
CA GLN A 35 -6.23 -10.75 34.63
C GLN A 35 -6.77 -11.96 35.41
N TRP A 36 -8.06 -12.28 35.24
CA TRP A 36 -8.68 -13.44 35.88
C TRP A 36 -8.13 -14.76 35.32
N TYR A 37 -8.01 -14.87 33.99
CA TYR A 37 -7.38 -16.03 33.35
C TYR A 37 -5.88 -16.15 33.67
N ALA A 38 -5.16 -15.04 33.79
CA ALA A 38 -3.76 -15.02 34.20
C ALA A 38 -3.58 -15.58 35.63
N GLY A 39 -4.50 -15.28 36.54
CA GLY A 39 -4.53 -15.88 37.88
C GLY A 39 -4.77 -17.40 37.86
N VAL A 40 -5.63 -17.89 36.97
CA VAL A 40 -5.82 -19.35 36.75
C VAL A 40 -4.59 -19.98 36.11
N PHE A 41 -3.90 -19.24 35.24
CA PHE A 41 -2.66 -19.66 34.58
C PHE A 41 -1.43 -19.67 35.52
N VAL A 42 -1.44 -18.90 36.60
CA VAL A 42 -0.39 -18.95 37.64
C VAL A 42 -0.45 -20.25 38.44
N ARG A 43 -1.61 -20.91 38.44
CA ARG A 43 -1.84 -22.21 39.09
C ARG A 43 -1.30 -23.39 38.27
N THR A 44 -1.04 -23.16 36.98
CA THR A 44 -0.20 -24.02 36.13
C THR A 44 1.22 -23.45 36.11
N ASP A 45 2.24 -24.23 35.70
CA ASP A 45 3.63 -23.76 35.65
C ASP A 45 3.76 -22.46 34.81
N GLY A 46 3.71 -21.29 35.46
CA GLY A 46 3.61 -19.99 34.80
C GLY A 46 4.76 -19.69 33.82
N GLY A 47 5.92 -20.31 34.02
CA GLY A 47 7.03 -20.26 33.07
C GLY A 47 6.68 -20.86 31.70
N LYS A 48 5.98 -22.00 31.65
CA LYS A 48 5.59 -22.65 30.39
C LYS A 48 4.56 -21.82 29.62
N ALA A 49 3.66 -21.17 30.34
CA ALA A 49 2.66 -20.27 29.79
C ALA A 49 3.29 -19.06 29.08
N PHE A 50 4.21 -18.40 29.78
CA PHE A 50 4.91 -17.24 29.27
C PHE A 50 5.73 -17.58 28.02
N THR A 51 6.47 -18.69 28.06
CA THR A 51 7.23 -19.17 26.91
C THR A 51 6.32 -19.56 25.75
N ALA A 52 5.15 -20.17 25.99
CA ALA A 52 4.20 -20.53 24.95
C ALA A 52 3.61 -19.30 24.24
N ILE A 53 3.21 -18.27 25.00
CA ILE A 53 2.71 -17.01 24.42
C ILE A 53 3.80 -16.33 23.59
N PHE A 54 5.01 -16.21 24.13
CA PHE A 54 6.12 -15.56 23.44
C PHE A 54 6.55 -16.33 22.17
N SER A 55 6.53 -17.66 22.24
CA SER A 55 6.80 -18.54 21.09
C SER A 55 5.73 -18.40 20.00
N ALA A 56 4.44 -18.34 20.36
CA ALA A 56 3.35 -18.13 19.41
C ALA A 56 3.46 -16.77 18.70
N ILE A 57 3.84 -15.73 19.43
CA ILE A 57 4.12 -14.40 18.87
C ILE A 57 5.31 -14.48 17.90
N GLY A 58 6.41 -15.11 18.32
CA GLY A 58 7.59 -15.28 17.46
C GLY A 58 7.28 -16.02 16.16
N GLN A 59 6.47 -17.08 16.22
CA GLN A 59 6.01 -17.85 15.05
C GLN A 59 5.08 -17.05 14.13
N ALA A 60 4.22 -16.19 14.67
CA ALA A 60 3.41 -15.31 13.83
C ALA A 60 4.27 -14.31 13.03
N PHE A 61 5.41 -13.89 13.60
CA PHE A 61 6.32 -12.93 12.98
C PHE A 61 7.33 -13.54 11.99
N THR A 62 7.55 -14.86 11.96
CA THR A 62 8.50 -15.48 11.00
C THR A 62 8.14 -15.21 9.54
N ASN A 63 6.85 -14.97 9.26
CA ASN A 63 6.35 -14.75 7.91
C ASN A 63 6.56 -13.31 7.40
N LEU A 64 7.02 -12.38 8.25
CA LEU A 64 7.28 -10.99 7.84
C LEU A 64 8.33 -10.91 6.72
N GLY A 65 9.35 -11.77 6.75
CA GLY A 65 10.40 -11.77 5.72
C GLY A 65 9.86 -12.08 4.31
N ALA A 66 8.88 -12.97 4.20
CA ALA A 66 8.22 -13.28 2.92
C ALA A 66 7.39 -12.08 2.42
N PHE A 67 6.71 -11.38 3.34
CA PHE A 67 5.93 -10.18 3.02
C PHE A 67 6.82 -9.04 2.52
N THR A 68 7.96 -8.77 3.18
CA THR A 68 8.91 -7.73 2.75
C THR A 68 9.47 -8.03 1.36
N LYS A 69 9.81 -9.29 1.08
CA LYS A 69 10.28 -9.71 -0.25
C LYS A 69 9.21 -9.52 -1.32
N GLY A 70 7.97 -9.92 -1.04
CA GLY A 70 6.83 -9.70 -1.95
C GLY A 70 6.57 -8.23 -2.23
N ASN A 71 6.65 -7.38 -1.20
CA ASN A 71 6.49 -5.93 -1.34
C ASN A 71 7.58 -5.31 -2.22
N SER A 72 8.84 -5.70 -2.03
CA SER A 72 9.95 -5.23 -2.87
C SER A 72 9.80 -5.64 -4.34
N ALA A 73 9.36 -6.87 -4.60
CA ALA A 73 9.09 -7.35 -5.95
C ALA A 73 7.91 -6.61 -6.60
N GLY A 74 6.81 -6.43 -5.86
CA GLY A 74 5.64 -5.70 -6.31
C GLY A 74 5.94 -4.23 -6.61
N HIS A 75 6.82 -3.59 -5.83
CA HIS A 75 7.22 -2.21 -6.05
C HIS A 75 7.86 -2.00 -7.43
N LYS A 76 8.77 -2.90 -7.84
CA LYS A 76 9.41 -2.85 -9.16
C LYS A 76 8.40 -3.00 -10.30
N LEU A 77 7.42 -3.88 -10.13
CA LEU A 77 6.37 -4.08 -11.12
C LEU A 77 5.51 -2.81 -11.27
N ILE A 78 5.11 -2.20 -10.15
CA ILE A 78 4.32 -0.96 -10.14
C ILE A 78 5.11 0.20 -10.76
N GLU A 79 6.42 0.27 -10.51
CA GLU A 79 7.31 1.26 -11.11
C GLU A 79 7.33 1.17 -12.64
N ILE A 80 7.46 -0.04 -13.19
CA ILE A 80 7.41 -0.28 -14.64
C ILE A 80 6.04 0.11 -15.22
N ILE A 81 4.94 -0.29 -14.56
CA ILE A 81 3.58 0.04 -15.04
C ILE A 81 3.32 1.55 -15.07
N ARG A 82 3.91 2.29 -14.12
CA ARG A 82 3.74 3.76 -14.04
C ARG A 82 4.66 4.52 -14.99
N GLN A 83 5.66 3.86 -15.58
CA GLN A 83 6.57 4.48 -16.53
C GLN A 83 5.79 4.90 -17.79
N LYS A 84 5.81 6.20 -18.11
CA LYS A 84 5.28 6.70 -19.39
C LYS A 84 6.37 6.57 -20.45
N PRO A 85 6.18 5.78 -21.53
CA PRO A 85 7.13 5.73 -22.63
C PRO A 85 7.18 7.09 -23.33
N SER A 86 8.39 7.53 -23.70
CA SER A 86 8.59 8.78 -24.44
C SER A 86 8.07 8.71 -25.89
N ILE A 87 8.00 7.50 -26.44
CA ILE A 87 7.47 7.24 -27.78
C ILE A 87 6.10 6.60 -27.61
N ILE A 88 5.05 7.38 -27.84
CA ILE A 88 3.66 6.95 -27.69
C ILE A 88 3.14 6.52 -29.06
N GLU A 89 3.11 5.22 -29.34
CA GLU A 89 2.66 4.66 -30.63
C GLU A 89 1.18 4.96 -30.94
N ASN A 90 0.35 5.12 -29.90
CA ASN A 90 -1.10 5.36 -30.03
C ASN A 90 -1.51 6.84 -29.93
N SER A 91 -0.59 7.77 -30.25
CA SER A 91 -0.95 9.17 -30.41
C SER A 91 -1.82 9.32 -31.68
N THR A 92 -3.11 9.56 -31.51
CA THR A 92 -4.05 9.92 -32.60
C THR A 92 -3.66 11.23 -33.31
N GLY A 93 -2.63 11.94 -32.84
CA GLY A 93 -2.08 13.16 -33.44
C GLY A 93 -1.03 12.94 -34.54
N GLY A 94 -0.70 11.69 -34.89
CA GLY A 94 0.18 11.39 -36.02
C GLY A 94 -0.44 11.75 -37.37
N LYS A 95 0.30 12.43 -38.25
CA LYS A 95 -0.14 12.71 -39.62
C LYS A 95 -0.17 11.40 -40.43
N ARG A 96 -1.37 10.88 -40.69
CA ARG A 96 -1.58 9.75 -41.62
C ARG A 96 -1.55 10.28 -43.06
N LEU A 97 -0.45 10.03 -43.77
CA LEU A 97 -0.27 10.45 -45.16
C LEU A 97 -1.14 9.59 -46.10
N THR A 98 -2.05 10.22 -46.85
CA THR A 98 -2.98 9.54 -47.78
C THR A 98 -2.30 9.02 -49.05
N LYS A 99 -1.14 9.59 -49.42
CA LYS A 99 -0.33 9.16 -50.57
C LYS A 99 1.15 9.31 -50.19
N ILE A 100 1.87 8.19 -50.16
CA ILE A 100 3.29 8.14 -49.79
C ILE A 100 4.11 8.25 -51.07
N GLN A 101 4.89 9.32 -51.22
CA GLN A 101 5.74 9.55 -52.40
C GLN A 101 7.18 9.05 -52.22
N GLY A 102 7.49 8.47 -51.06
CA GLY A 102 8.74 7.73 -50.82
C GLY A 102 10.02 8.56 -50.71
N ASN A 103 9.94 9.90 -50.73
CA ASN A 103 11.12 10.75 -50.56
C ASN A 103 11.49 10.87 -49.07
N VAL A 104 12.60 10.26 -48.66
CA VAL A 104 13.12 10.29 -47.29
C VAL A 104 14.48 10.98 -47.31
N ASP A 105 14.54 12.20 -46.79
CA ASP A 105 15.79 12.95 -46.61
C ASP A 105 16.19 12.93 -45.14
N LEU A 106 17.37 12.40 -44.84
CA LEU A 106 17.99 12.44 -43.52
C LEU A 106 18.96 13.62 -43.47
N LYS A 107 18.63 14.65 -42.70
CA LYS A 107 19.49 15.85 -42.58
C LYS A 107 20.15 15.89 -41.20
N ASN A 108 21.47 15.69 -41.17
CA ASN A 108 22.35 15.87 -40.01
C ASN A 108 21.84 15.17 -38.73
N VAL A 109 21.64 13.86 -38.80
CA VAL A 109 21.06 13.08 -37.69
C VAL A 109 22.18 12.36 -36.95
N ALA A 110 22.52 12.82 -35.75
CA ALA A 110 23.44 12.11 -34.86
C ALA A 110 22.64 11.15 -33.97
N PHE A 111 22.90 9.85 -34.08
CA PHE A 111 22.24 8.82 -33.25
C PHE A 111 23.25 8.19 -32.31
N CYS A 112 22.90 8.13 -31.03
CA CYS A 112 23.68 7.43 -30.01
C CYS A 112 22.78 6.42 -29.30
N HIS A 113 23.25 5.18 -29.21
CA HIS A 113 22.48 4.12 -28.58
C HIS A 113 22.50 4.31 -27.05
N PRO A 114 21.35 4.33 -26.35
CA PRO A 114 21.29 4.69 -24.92
C PRO A 114 22.10 3.74 -24.00
N LEU A 115 22.29 2.48 -24.40
CA LEU A 115 23.13 1.52 -23.68
C LEU A 115 24.64 1.67 -23.92
N ARG A 116 25.07 2.45 -24.92
CA ARG A 116 26.49 2.67 -25.29
C ARG A 116 26.69 4.12 -25.76
N PRO A 117 26.77 5.08 -24.83
CA PRO A 117 26.89 6.50 -25.16
C PRO A 117 28.23 6.87 -25.84
N GLU A 118 29.22 5.97 -25.79
CA GLU A 118 30.57 6.15 -26.32
C GLU A 118 30.67 6.01 -27.85
N VAL A 119 29.66 5.44 -28.51
CA VAL A 119 29.67 5.21 -29.96
C VAL A 119 28.67 6.15 -30.64
N LEU A 120 29.05 7.42 -30.76
CA LEU A 120 28.36 8.39 -31.62
C LEU A 120 28.61 8.03 -33.09
N LYS A 121 27.55 7.72 -33.84
CA LYS A 121 27.61 7.54 -35.30
C LYS A 121 27.13 8.82 -35.98
N TYR A 122 27.97 9.36 -36.86
CA TYR A 122 27.72 10.55 -37.70
C TYR A 122 27.10 10.15 -39.04
#